data_AF-X1IVT1-F1
#
_entry.id   AF-X1IVT1-F1
#
_cell.length_a   1.000
_cell.length_b   1.000
_cell.length_c   1.000
_cell.angle_alpha   90.00
_cell.angle_beta   90.00
_cell.angle_gamma   90.00
#
_symmetry.space_group_name_H-M   'P 1'
#
loop_
_entity.id
_entity.type
_entity.pdbx_description
1 polymer ?
#
loop_
_entity_poly.entity_id
_entity_poly.type
_entity_poly.pdbx_seq_one_letter_code
_entity_poly.pdbx_strand_id
1 'polypeptide(L)'
;LAELLRKLSFIGAVPYYIFQCRPALGNKAYTVPIEQGYEIVEQAKARVSGLAKRARYAMSHSTGKIEIVGKTEDFVCFKYHRAAKDEDSGRFLTFRCNPNARWLDDYDQPLDSSPIELPYSTSGTR
;
A
#
# COMPACT_ATOMS: atom_id res chain seq x y z
N LEU A 1 3.67 7.02 -15.59
CA LEU A 1 3.87 5.80 -14.76
C LEU A 1 3.91 4.50 -15.57
N ALA A 2 2.88 4.16 -16.36
CA ALA A 2 2.88 2.90 -17.15
C ALA A 2 4.12 2.71 -18.05
N GLU A 3 4.57 3.77 -18.71
CA GLU A 3 5.78 3.74 -19.54
C GLU A 3 7.04 3.40 -18.71
N LEU A 4 7.18 3.97 -17.52
CA LEU A 4 8.28 3.67 -16.60
C LEU A 4 8.27 2.19 -16.21
N LEU A 5 7.11 1.67 -15.78
CA LEU A 5 6.97 0.26 -15.40
C LEU A 5 7.34 -0.68 -16.55
N ARG A 6 6.93 -0.34 -17.78
CA ARG A 6 7.27 -1.09 -19.00
C ARG A 6 8.77 -1.08 -19.26
N LYS A 7 9.40 0.11 -19.27
CA LYS A 7 10.84 0.27 -19.52
C LYS A 7 11.67 -0.48 -18.49
N LEU A 8 11.34 -0.37 -17.21
CA LEU A 8 12.01 -1.09 -16.13
C LEU A 8 11.93 -2.62 -16.35
N SER A 9 10.75 -3.15 -16.64
CA SER A 9 10.59 -4.58 -16.89
C SER A 9 11.38 -5.07 -18.11
N PHE A 10 11.48 -4.26 -19.16
CA PHE A 10 12.19 -4.61 -20.40
C PHE A 10 13.70 -4.76 -20.18
N ILE A 11 14.28 -3.94 -19.30
CA ILE A 11 15.70 -4.01 -18.94
C ILE A 11 15.98 -5.03 -17.81
N GLY A 12 15.00 -5.86 -17.43
CA GLY A 12 15.14 -6.84 -16.36
C GLY A 12 15.04 -6.26 -14.94
N ALA A 13 14.77 -4.97 -14.79
CA ALA A 13 14.56 -4.33 -13.49
C ALA A 13 13.08 -4.46 -13.08
N VAL A 14 12.73 -5.51 -12.32
CA VAL A 14 11.35 -5.76 -11.92
C VAL A 14 10.85 -4.69 -10.94
N PRO A 15 9.81 -3.89 -11.28
CA PRO A 15 9.26 -2.90 -10.36
C PRO A 15 8.68 -3.57 -9.12
N TYR A 16 9.10 -3.13 -7.93
CA TYR A 16 8.67 -3.73 -6.66
C TYR A 16 7.72 -2.84 -5.87
N TYR A 17 8.08 -1.59 -5.59
CA TYR A 17 7.24 -0.65 -4.85
C TYR A 17 7.08 0.68 -5.58
N ILE A 18 5.88 1.23 -5.46
CA ILE A 18 5.59 2.65 -5.65
C ILE A 18 5.19 3.17 -4.26
N PHE A 19 5.82 4.25 -3.81
CA PHE A 19 5.61 4.74 -2.46
C PHE A 19 4.62 5.91 -2.42
N GLN A 20 3.62 5.83 -1.52
CA GLN A 20 2.88 7.01 -1.07
C GLN A 20 3.88 7.98 -0.41
N CYS A 21 3.82 9.23 -0.83
CA CYS A 21 4.69 10.26 -0.29
C CYS A 21 4.19 10.67 1.11
N ARG A 22 5.06 10.62 2.12
CA ARG A 22 4.76 11.10 3.47
C ARG A 22 4.61 12.62 3.45
N PRO A 23 3.53 13.22 3.99
CA PRO A 23 3.31 14.66 4.00
C PRO A 23 4.16 15.38 5.05
N ALA A 24 5.47 15.52 4.80
CA ALA A 24 6.38 16.33 5.59
C ALA A 24 6.44 17.78 5.09
N LEU A 25 6.99 18.69 5.91
CA LEU A 25 7.04 20.13 5.61
C LEU A 25 7.62 20.45 4.21
N GLY A 26 8.70 19.76 3.82
CA GLY A 26 9.39 20.01 2.55
C GLY A 26 8.81 19.32 1.32
N ASN A 27 7.87 18.38 1.47
CA ASN A 27 7.34 17.60 0.34
C ASN A 27 5.81 17.56 0.27
N LYS A 28 5.10 18.32 1.12
CA LYS A 28 3.62 18.40 1.14
C LYS A 28 3.02 18.68 -0.23
N ALA A 29 3.64 19.56 -1.01
CA ALA A 29 3.21 19.91 -2.37
C ALA A 29 3.28 18.74 -3.38
N TYR A 30 4.07 17.70 -3.08
CA TYR A 30 4.22 16.50 -3.92
C TYR A 30 3.34 15.34 -3.45
N THR A 31 2.53 15.53 -2.42
CA THR A 31 1.63 14.50 -1.91
C THR A 31 0.28 14.53 -2.62
N VAL A 32 -0.26 13.36 -2.89
CA VAL A 32 -1.63 13.16 -3.34
C VAL A 32 -2.40 12.36 -2.29
N PRO A 33 -3.73 12.48 -2.24
CA PRO A 33 -4.57 11.55 -1.46
C PRO A 33 -4.29 10.09 -1.82
N ILE A 34 -4.43 9.20 -0.84
CA ILE A 34 -4.11 7.78 -0.97
C ILE A 34 -4.96 7.11 -2.04
N GLU A 35 -6.26 7.39 -2.07
CA GLU A 35 -7.23 6.86 -3.03
C GLU A 35 -6.88 7.31 -4.46
N GLN A 36 -6.49 8.58 -4.62
CA GLN A 36 -6.01 9.11 -5.90
C GLN A 36 -4.71 8.42 -6.33
N GLY A 37 -3.77 8.25 -5.40
CA GLY A 37 -2.52 7.52 -5.65
C GLY A 37 -2.76 6.07 -6.08
N TYR A 38 -3.70 5.39 -5.42
CA TYR A 38 -4.12 4.03 -5.77
C TYR A 38 -4.69 3.96 -7.18
N GLU A 39 -5.60 4.87 -7.54
CA GLU A 39 -6.16 4.95 -8.90
C GLU A 39 -5.08 5.18 -9.96
N ILE A 40 -4.13 6.09 -9.71
CA ILE A 40 -3.01 6.35 -10.63
C ILE A 40 -2.18 5.06 -10.84
N VAL A 41 -1.92 4.31 -9.77
CA VAL A 41 -1.17 3.05 -9.84
C VAL A 41 -1.96 1.98 -10.60
N GLU A 42 -3.24 1.78 -10.31
CA GLU A 42 -4.06 0.79 -10.98
C GLU A 42 -4.29 1.11 -12.47
N GLN A 43 -4.51 2.39 -12.81
CA GLN A 43 -4.57 2.83 -14.21
C GLN A 43 -3.25 2.58 -14.94
N ALA A 44 -2.10 2.75 -14.27
CA ALA A 44 -0.82 2.43 -14.87
C ALA A 44 -0.63 0.92 -15.07
N LYS A 45 -1.00 0.11 -14.08
CA LYS A 45 -0.99 -1.36 -14.13
C LYS A 45 -1.91 -1.92 -15.20
N ALA A 46 -3.03 -1.27 -15.51
CA ALA A 46 -3.95 -1.67 -16.58
C ALA A 46 -3.33 -1.56 -17.98
N ARG A 47 -2.26 -0.77 -18.15
CA ARG A 47 -1.58 -0.52 -19.44
C ARG A 47 -0.29 -1.32 -19.61
N VAL A 48 -0.03 -2.28 -18.72
CA VAL A 48 1.17 -3.14 -18.71
C VAL A 48 0.80 -4.58 -18.33
N SER A 49 1.72 -5.52 -18.57
CA SER A 49 1.53 -6.95 -18.30
C SER A 49 2.77 -7.58 -17.67
N GLY A 50 2.63 -8.82 -17.18
CA GLY A 50 3.75 -9.60 -16.65
C GLY A 50 4.48 -8.90 -15.49
N LEU A 51 5.81 -8.91 -15.55
CA LEU A 51 6.67 -8.36 -14.49
C LEU A 51 6.46 -6.86 -14.27
N ALA A 52 6.04 -6.10 -15.29
CA ALA A 52 5.76 -4.67 -15.17
C ALA A 52 4.58 -4.36 -14.23
N LYS A 53 3.65 -5.32 -14.03
CA LYS A 53 2.44 -5.14 -13.21
C LYS A 53 2.66 -5.47 -11.72
N ARG A 54 3.84 -5.97 -11.34
CA ARG A 54 4.12 -6.48 -9.99
C ARG A 54 4.29 -5.41 -8.91
N ALA A 55 4.42 -4.14 -9.30
CA ALA A 55 4.61 -3.05 -8.36
C ALA A 55 3.46 -2.97 -7.34
N ARG A 56 3.80 -2.88 -6.06
CA ARG A 56 2.84 -2.68 -4.96
C ARG A 56 2.78 -1.21 -4.58
N TYR A 57 1.59 -0.68 -4.33
CA TYR A 57 1.45 0.67 -3.81
C TYR A 57 1.56 0.63 -2.30
N ALA A 58 2.56 1.30 -1.73
CA ALA A 58 2.91 1.08 -0.34
C ALA A 58 3.38 2.34 0.39
N MET A 59 3.40 2.30 1.71
CA MET A 59 3.96 3.33 2.56
C MET A 59 4.86 2.74 3.64
N SER A 60 5.85 3.51 4.08
CA SER A 60 6.63 3.21 5.29
C SER A 60 6.08 4.05 6.43
N HIS A 61 5.21 3.45 7.22
CA HIS A 61 4.60 4.05 8.39
C HIS A 61 5.42 3.76 9.65
N SER A 62 5.25 4.54 10.71
CA SER A 62 5.88 4.26 12.01
C SER A 62 5.45 2.90 12.58
N THR A 63 4.24 2.45 12.24
CA THR A 63 3.71 1.13 12.63
C THR A 63 4.12 0.01 11.69
N GLY A 64 4.81 0.29 10.58
CA GLY A 64 5.32 -0.74 9.67
C GLY A 64 5.25 -0.41 8.18
N LYS A 65 5.61 -1.42 7.38
CA LYS A 65 5.48 -1.40 5.92
C LYS A 65 4.08 -1.85 5.54
N ILE A 66 3.33 -0.96 4.89
CA ILE A 66 1.92 -1.16 4.59
C ILE A 66 1.72 -1.07 3.08
N GLU A 67 0.96 -2.00 2.52
CA GLU A 67 0.45 -1.94 1.15
C GLU A 67 -0.98 -1.40 1.15
N ILE A 68 -1.28 -0.51 0.20
CA ILE A 68 -2.63 -0.13 -0.16
C ILE A 68 -3.09 -1.12 -1.23
N VAL A 69 -3.95 -2.06 -0.86
CA VAL A 69 -4.26 -3.25 -1.65
C VAL A 69 -5.51 -3.10 -2.50
N GLY A 70 -6.45 -2.25 -2.07
CA GLY A 70 -7.79 -2.19 -2.64
C GLY A 70 -8.48 -0.86 -2.39
N LYS A 71 -9.40 -0.52 -3.30
CA LYS A 71 -10.36 0.55 -3.14
C LYS A 71 -11.70 0.11 -3.74
N THR A 72 -12.80 0.43 -3.07
CA THR A 72 -14.16 0.41 -3.60
C THR A 72 -14.71 1.85 -3.63
N GLU A 73 -16.00 2.02 -3.93
CA GLU A 73 -16.65 3.32 -3.82
C GLU A 73 -16.56 3.88 -2.40
N ASP A 74 -16.84 3.05 -1.39
CA ASP A 74 -16.96 3.47 -0.01
C ASP A 74 -15.73 3.19 0.87
N PHE A 75 -14.87 2.26 0.46
CA PHE A 75 -13.80 1.73 1.31
C PHE A 75 -12.43 1.71 0.65
N VAL A 76 -11.40 1.81 1.48
CA VAL A 76 -10.00 1.60 1.11
C VAL A 76 -9.39 0.56 2.04
N CYS A 77 -8.60 -0.33 1.45
CA CYS A 77 -8.05 -1.48 2.13
C CYS A 77 -6.53 -1.43 2.16
N PHE A 78 -5.97 -1.80 3.31
CA PHE A 78 -4.54 -1.85 3.58
C PHE A 78 -4.13 -3.21 4.11
N LYS A 79 -2.86 -3.57 3.93
CA LYS A 79 -2.26 -4.77 4.52
C LYS A 79 -0.87 -4.48 5.04
N TYR A 80 -0.59 -4.87 6.28
CA TYR A 80 0.78 -4.87 6.78
C TYR A 80 1.60 -5.97 6.10
N HIS A 81 2.69 -5.61 5.43
CA HIS A 81 3.72 -6.58 5.03
C HIS A 81 4.61 -6.97 6.19
N ARG A 82 4.93 -5.97 7.02
CA ARG A 82 5.70 -6.11 8.24
C ARG A 82 5.29 -4.98 9.15
N ALA A 83 4.69 -5.29 10.27
CA ALA A 83 4.37 -4.32 11.30
C ALA A 83 5.54 -4.13 12.27
N ALA A 84 5.50 -3.05 13.04
CA ALA A 84 6.44 -2.81 14.14
C ALA A 84 6.21 -3.78 15.31
N LYS A 85 4.95 -4.19 15.51
CA LYS A 85 4.58 -5.31 16.36
C LYS A 85 4.34 -6.54 15.49
N ASP A 86 5.04 -7.64 15.75
CA ASP A 86 4.96 -8.82 14.89
C ASP A 86 3.54 -9.42 14.80
N GLU A 87 2.75 -9.31 15.86
CA GLU A 87 1.34 -9.74 15.90
C GLU A 87 0.44 -9.02 14.87
N ASP A 88 0.81 -7.82 14.45
CA ASP A 88 0.10 -7.03 13.43
C ASP A 88 0.60 -7.33 12.02
N SER A 89 1.67 -8.12 11.84
CA SER A 89 2.19 -8.44 10.51
C SER A 89 1.20 -9.29 9.74
N GLY A 90 0.87 -8.88 8.51
CA GLY A 90 -0.17 -9.51 7.71
C GLY A 90 -1.59 -9.01 8.00
N ARG A 91 -1.80 -8.20 9.06
CA ARG A 91 -3.11 -7.64 9.42
C ARG A 91 -3.67 -6.82 8.27
N PHE A 92 -4.95 -7.07 7.98
CA PHE A 92 -5.72 -6.36 6.98
C PHE A 92 -6.52 -5.25 7.68
N LEU A 93 -6.58 -4.08 7.07
CA LEU A 93 -7.32 -2.94 7.60
C LEU A 93 -8.25 -2.41 6.52
N THR A 94 -9.49 -2.15 6.88
CA THR A 94 -10.48 -1.51 6.00
C THR A 94 -10.96 -0.22 6.62
N PHE A 95 -10.87 0.88 5.89
CA PHE A 95 -11.36 2.19 6.31
C PHE A 95 -12.41 2.71 5.33
N ARG A 96 -13.26 3.64 5.79
CA ARG A 96 -14.06 4.45 4.88
C ARG A 96 -13.13 5.34 4.04
N CYS A 97 -13.45 5.51 2.76
CA CYS A 97 -12.74 6.43 1.89
C CYS A 97 -12.69 7.83 2.49
N ASN A 98 -11.54 8.49 2.39
CA ASN A 98 -11.37 9.88 2.78
C ASN A 98 -10.67 10.62 1.64
N PRO A 99 -11.36 11.50 0.88
CA PRO A 99 -10.78 12.16 -0.29
C PRO A 99 -9.62 13.11 0.05
N ASN A 100 -9.41 13.41 1.32
CA ASN A 100 -8.34 14.27 1.80
C ASN A 100 -7.18 13.51 2.48
N ALA A 101 -7.33 12.19 2.70
CA ALA A 101 -6.33 11.37 3.39
C ALA A 101 -5.07 11.23 2.55
N ARG A 102 -3.95 11.77 3.04
CA ARG A 102 -2.62 11.68 2.42
C ARG A 102 -1.74 10.68 3.16
N TRP A 103 -2.15 10.25 4.34
CA TRP A 103 -1.42 9.37 5.21
C TRP A 103 -2.36 8.46 6.02
N LEU A 104 -1.82 7.40 6.64
CA LEU A 104 -2.65 6.43 7.38
C LEU A 104 -3.39 7.08 8.55
N ASP A 105 -2.75 8.01 9.24
CA ASP A 105 -3.31 8.72 10.39
C ASP A 105 -4.48 9.67 10.02
N ASP A 106 -4.74 9.88 8.73
CA ASP A 106 -5.87 10.68 8.26
C ASP A 106 -7.19 9.87 8.20
N TYR A 107 -7.15 8.58 8.53
CA TYR A 107 -8.34 7.75 8.70
C TYR A 107 -8.71 7.61 10.18
N ASP A 108 -10.00 7.42 10.45
CA ASP A 108 -10.51 7.16 11.80
C ASP A 108 -10.17 5.71 12.23
N GLN A 109 -11.12 5.00 12.84
CA GLN A 109 -10.93 3.61 13.23
C GLN A 109 -11.16 2.66 12.04
N PRO A 110 -10.36 1.59 11.91
CA PRO A 110 -10.62 0.56 10.92
C PRO A 110 -11.95 -0.15 11.24
N LEU A 111 -12.79 -0.33 10.22
CA LEU A 111 -14.11 -0.99 10.32
C LEU A 111 -13.99 -2.50 10.55
N ASP A 112 -12.98 -3.09 9.93
CA ASP A 112 -12.54 -4.45 10.21
C ASP A 112 -11.01 -4.42 10.29
N SER A 113 -10.49 -5.08 11.31
CA SER A 113 -9.07 -5.10 11.60
C SER A 113 -8.61 -6.46 12.12
N SER A 114 -9.45 -7.50 12.01
CA SER A 114 -9.13 -8.80 12.58
C SER A 114 -8.05 -9.47 11.74
N PRO A 115 -6.92 -9.90 12.34
CA PRO A 115 -6.04 -10.82 11.66
C PRO A 115 -6.82 -12.12 11.42
N ILE A 116 -6.95 -12.54 10.16
CA ILE A 116 -7.30 -13.94 9.85
C ILE A 116 -6.26 -14.78 10.60
N GLU A 117 -6.70 -15.73 11.43
CA GLU A 117 -5.86 -16.58 12.29
C GLU A 117 -4.43 -16.71 11.73
N LEU A 118 -3.47 -16.12 12.45
CA LEU A 118 -2.09 -15.89 12.04
C LEU A 118 -1.52 -17.01 11.14
N PRO A 119 -1.38 -16.81 9.82
CA PRO A 119 -0.70 -17.80 8.96
C PRO A 119 0.81 -17.87 9.24
N TYR A 120 1.33 -16.96 10.07
CA TYR A 120 2.74 -16.87 10.45
C TYR A 120 3.00 -17.16 11.93
N SER A 121 2.12 -17.90 12.62
CA SER A 121 2.53 -18.53 13.88
C SER A 121 3.57 -19.62 13.56
N THR A 122 4.81 -19.19 13.36
CA THR A 122 5.94 -20.11 13.43
C THR A 122 6.03 -20.51 14.89
N SER A 123 5.42 -21.64 15.23
CA SER A 123 5.88 -22.53 16.29
C SER A 123 7.30 -23.01 15.93
N GLY A 124 8.25 -22.07 15.96
CA GLY A 124 9.67 -22.32 15.89
C GLY A 124 10.16 -22.61 17.30
N THR A 125 10.29 -23.89 17.60
CA THR A 125 10.98 -24.47 18.76
C THR A 125 12.21 -23.67 19.16
N ARG A 126 12.26 -23.25 20.43
CA ARG A 126 13.53 -23.07 21.16
C ARG A 126 13.92 -24.39 21.78
#